data_AF-A0A3R8X3B9-F1
#
_entry.id   AF-A0A3R8X3B9-F1
#
_cell.length_a   1.000
_cell.length_b   1.000
_cell.length_c   1.000
_cell.angle_alpha   90.00
_cell.angle_beta   90.00
_cell.angle_gamma   90.00
#
_symmetry.space_group_name_H-M   'P 1'
#
loop_
_entity.id
_entity.type
_entity.pdbx_description
1 polymer ?
#
loop_
_entity_poly.entity_id
_entity_poly.type
_entity_poly.pdbx_seq_one_letter_code
_entity_poly.pdbx_strand_id
1 'polypeptide(L)' 'MALPSGRLGVSVNSSEGDTGSFYHQLSSSWRDQYLYFKAGAYIQDNYGEDDEGGRVTFFHLNSLHR' A
#
# COMPACT_ATOMS: atom_id res chain seq x y z
N MET A 1 25.55 3.38 5.53
CA MET A 1 24.08 3.30 5.72
C MET A 1 23.47 4.35 4.80
N ALA A 2 22.68 3.98 3.80
CA ALA A 2 22.02 4.95 2.94
C ALA A 2 20.77 5.47 3.65
N LEU A 3 20.62 6.80 3.77
CA LEU A 3 19.39 7.40 4.27
C LEU A 3 18.25 7.09 3.27
N PRO A 4 17.03 6.78 3.73
CA PRO A 4 15.88 6.63 2.84
C PRO A 4 15.73 7.88 1.97
N SER A 5 15.73 7.72 0.65
CA SER A 5 15.77 8.83 -0.31
C SER A 5 14.46 9.61 -0.44
N GLY A 6 13.41 9.22 0.30
CA GLY A 6 12.06 9.75 0.13
C GLY A 6 11.40 9.35 -1.20
N ARG A 7 12.02 8.45 -1.98
CA ARG A 7 11.44 7.91 -3.21
C ARG A 7 10.42 6.81 -2.86
N LEU A 8 9.14 7.10 -3.09
CA LEU A 8 8.05 6.14 -3.00
C LEU A 8 8.03 5.27 -4.26
N GLY A 9 7.93 3.96 -4.08
CA GLY A 9 7.68 2.99 -5.16
C GLY A 9 6.42 2.20 -4.87
N VAL A 10 5.57 2.03 -5.87
CA VAL A 10 4.38 1.18 -5.83
C VAL A 10 4.43 0.26 -7.04
N SER A 11 4.25 -1.03 -6.83
CA SER A 11 4.27 -2.04 -7.89
C SER A 11 3.10 -2.99 -7.75
N VAL A 12 2.51 -3.37 -8.89
CA VAL A 12 1.45 -4.37 -8.99
C VAL A 12 1.85 -5.43 -10.00
N ASN A 13 1.44 -6.66 -9.73
CA ASN A 13 1.69 -7.81 -10.60
C ASN A 13 0.46 -8.71 -10.56
N SER A 14 0.04 -9.22 -11.72
CA SER A 14 -1.03 -10.20 -11.85
C SER A 14 -0.51 -11.55 -12.34
N SER A 15 -1.27 -12.61 -12.10
CA SER A 15 -0.98 -13.97 -12.60
C SER A 15 -0.99 -14.07 -14.11
N GLU A 16 -1.73 -13.19 -14.78
CA GLU A 16 -1.90 -13.13 -16.23
C GLU A 16 -0.72 -12.40 -16.92
N GLY A 17 0.22 -11.86 -16.14
CA GLY A 17 1.42 -11.20 -16.64
C GLY A 17 1.34 -9.68 -16.70
N ASP A 18 0.22 -9.07 -16.28
CA ASP A 18 0.11 -7.62 -16.19
C ASP A 18 0.95 -7.10 -15.04
N THR A 19 1.82 -6.13 -15.35
CA THR A 19 2.68 -5.49 -14.34
C THR A 19 2.61 -3.99 -14.46
N GLY A 20 2.62 -3.32 -13.31
CA GLY A 20 2.61 -1.87 -13.22
C GLY A 20 3.61 -1.42 -12.16
N SER A 21 4.33 -0.35 -12.45
CA SER A 21 5.17 0.30 -11.44
C SER A 21 5.03 1.82 -11.53
N PHE A 22 4.99 2.44 -10.36
CA PHE A 22 4.92 3.88 -10.20
C PHE A 22 5.98 4.32 -9.19
N TYR A 23 6.67 5.40 -9.52
CA TYR A 23 7.68 6.00 -8.66
C TYR A 23 7.41 7.48 -8.49
N HIS A 24 7.54 7.97 -7.27
CA HIS A 24 7.33 9.38 -6.95
C HIS A 24 8.34 9.85 -5.91
N GLN A 25 8.88 11.05 -6.12
CA GLN A 25 9.67 11.71 -5.09
C GLN A 25 8.72 12.40 -4.12
N LEU A 26 8.69 11.97 -2.87
CA LEU A 26 7.87 12.63 -1.87
C LEU A 26 8.43 14.03 -1.56
N SER A 27 7.52 14.94 -1.22
CA SER A 27 7.86 16.22 -0.61
C SER A 27 8.73 16.00 0.64
N SER A 28 9.69 16.91 0.86
CA SER A 28 10.56 16.90 2.05
C SER A 28 9.78 16.98 3.36
N SER A 29 8.54 17.50 3.34
CA SER A 29 7.66 17.55 4.52
C SER A 29 7.31 16.18 5.11
N TRP A 30 7.41 15.10 4.31
CA TRP A 30 7.17 13.74 4.77
C TRP A 30 8.32 13.14 5.58
N ARG A 31 9.52 13.73 5.52
CA ARG A 31 10.73 13.21 6.19
C ARG A 31 10.57 13.12 7.71
N ASP A 32 9.88 14.11 8.28
CA ASP A 32 9.81 14.31 9.73
C ASP A 32 8.51 13.73 10.32
N GLN A 33 7.72 12.98 9.53
CA GLN A 33 6.48 12.33 9.97
C GLN A 33 6.74 10.90 10.46
N TYR A 34 5.99 10.47 11.47
CA TYR A 34 5.93 9.06 11.86
C TYR A 34 5.00 8.30 10.91
N LEU A 35 5.53 7.28 10.24
CA LEU A 35 4.80 6.49 9.24
C LEU A 35 4.60 5.06 9.73
N TYR A 36 3.50 4.45 9.33
CA TYR A 36 3.17 3.06 9.63
C TYR A 36 2.40 2.43 8.46
N PHE A 37 2.59 1.12 8.26
CA PHE A 37 1.87 0.38 7.22
C PHE A 37 0.48 -0.06 7.70
N LYS A 38 -0.47 -0.14 6.75
CA LYS A 38 -1.77 -0.77 6.93
C LYS A 38 -2.00 -1.74 5.77
N ALA A 39 -2.62 -2.87 6.06
CA ALA A 39 -3.05 -3.85 5.06
C ALA A 39 -4.37 -4.51 5.52
N GLY A 40 -5.30 -4.71 4.60
CA GLY A 40 -6.63 -5.21 4.89
C GLY A 40 -7.66 -4.72 3.87
N ALA A 41 -8.93 -5.05 4.07
CA ALA A 41 -10.03 -4.39 3.39
C ALA A 41 -10.46 -3.17 4.21
N TYR A 42 -10.35 -1.98 3.65
CA TYR A 42 -10.93 -0.76 4.22
C TYR A 42 -12.03 -0.27 3.28
N ILE A 43 -13.27 -0.67 3.58
CA ILE A 43 -14.44 -0.40 2.73
C ILE A 43 -14.67 1.12 2.69
N GLN A 44 -14.65 1.68 1.48
CA GLN A 44 -14.90 3.12 1.25
C GLN A 44 -16.38 3.42 1.04
N ASP A 45 -17.19 2.39 0.78
CA ASP A 45 -18.64 2.49 0.77
C ASP A 45 -19.19 2.47 2.19
N ASN A 46 -20.26 3.21 2.42
CA ASN A 46 -20.91 3.37 3.72
C ASN A 46 -22.44 3.25 3.67
N TYR A 47 -23.01 2.77 2.57
CA TYR A 47 -24.44 2.52 2.43
C TYR A 47 -24.68 1.21 1.67
N GLY A 48 -25.64 0.39 2.11
CA GLY A 48 -25.92 -0.91 1.51
C GLY A 48 -26.80 -1.79 2.40
N GLU A 49 -27.11 -2.99 1.92
CA GLU A 49 -27.76 -4.05 2.71
C GLU A 49 -26.81 -4.57 3.80
N ASP A 50 -27.35 -5.21 4.85
CA ASP A 50 -26.57 -5.67 6.02
C ASP A 50 -25.51 -6.74 5.69
N ASP A 51 -25.64 -7.41 4.55
CA ASP A 51 -24.73 -8.46 4.06
C ASP A 51 -23.78 -7.98 2.95
N GLU A 52 -23.84 -6.70 2.58
CA GLU A 52 -22.95 -6.08 1.61
C GLU A 52 -21.59 -5.74 2.22
N GLY A 53 -20.51 -5.98 1.48
CA GLY A 53 -19.17 -5.58 1.92
C GLY A 53 -18.03 -6.14 1.06
N GLY A 54 -16.80 -5.77 1.45
CA GLY A 54 -15.58 -6.28 0.83
C GLY A 54 -14.86 -7.28 1.72
N ARG A 55 -14.36 -8.36 1.12
CA ARG A 55 -13.55 -9.38 1.79
C ARG A 55 -12.28 -9.64 0.99
N VAL A 56 -11.16 -9.76 1.69
CA VAL A 56 -9.86 -10.06 1.10
C VAL A 56 -9.20 -11.23 1.82
N THR A 57 -8.44 -12.03 1.07
CA THR A 57 -7.62 -13.12 1.61
C THR A 57 -6.16 -12.85 1.23
N PHE A 58 -5.28 -12.76 2.23
CA PHE A 58 -3.83 -12.62 2.00
C PHE A 58 -3.16 -13.98 2.17
N PHE A 59 -2.44 -14.44 1.14
CA PHE A 59 -1.58 -15.63 1.21
C PHE A 59 -0.15 -15.30 1.65
N HIS A 60 0.26 -14.05 1.52
CA HIS A 60 1.55 -13.54 1.99
C HIS A 60 1.40 -12.05 2.37
N LEU A 61 1.86 -11.68 3.56
CA LEU A 61 1.89 -10.30 4.03
C LEU A 61 3.23 -10.06 4.73
N ASN A 62 4.03 -9.15 4.19
CA ASN A 62 5.38 -8.88 4.67
C ASN A 62 5.61 -7.37 4.83
N SER A 63 6.31 -6.99 5.89
CA SER A 63 6.76 -5.61 6.15
C SER A 63 8.19 -5.63 6.63
N LEU A 64 9.00 -4.67 6.18
CA LEU A 64 10.43 -4.67 6.47
C LEU A 64 10.96 -3.24 6.55
N HIS A 65 11.78 -2.99 7.57
CA HIS A 65 12.63 -1.82 7.72
C HIS A 65 14.09 -2.30 7.76
N ARG A 66 15.02 -1.61 7.09
CA ARG A 66 16.45 -1.97 6.99
C ARG A 66 17.34 -0.77 7.27
#